data_AF-A0A7S0HL33-F1
#
_entry.id   AF-A0A7S0HL33-F1
#
_cell.length_a   1.000
_cell.length_b   1.000
_cell.length_c   1.000
_cell.angle_alpha   90.00
_cell.angle_beta   90.00
_cell.angle_gamma   90.00
#
_symmetry.space_group_name_H-M   'P 1'
#
loop_
_entity.id
_entity.type
_entity.pdbx_description
1 polymer ?
#
loop_
_entity_poly.entity_id
_entity_poly.type
_entity_poly.pdbx_seq_one_letter_code
_entity_poly.pdbx_strand_id
1 'polypeptide(L)'
;ENNGNVGVLSHVGSSEVTISNSTLRNNFIATGVDDSSSLTVQFCKLYANQHGAVFIGGSAQRAEVEVVNCTIEGYVWLGRKQTLSKVVFEGNSCSNQTELTSEASE
;
A
#
# COMPACT_ATOMS: atom_id res chain seq x y z
N GLU A 1 -23.77 2.51 -1.81
CA GLU A 1 -23.22 2.55 -0.45
C GLU A 1 -21.70 2.55 -0.57
N ASN A 2 -21.03 3.50 0.09
CA ASN A 2 -19.59 3.72 0.01
C ASN A 2 -18.94 2.78 1.03
N ASN A 3 -18.57 1.56 0.63
CA ASN A 3 -18.19 0.50 1.57
C ASN A 3 -16.78 0.60 2.16
N GLY A 4 -16.08 1.74 2.10
CA GLY A 4 -14.77 1.89 2.76
C GLY A 4 -13.71 0.81 2.40
N ASN A 5 -13.93 0.05 1.32
CA ASN A 5 -13.20 -1.19 1.07
C ASN A 5 -11.83 -0.88 0.48
N VAL A 6 -10.82 -1.53 1.07
CA VAL A 6 -9.50 -1.71 0.47
C VAL A 6 -9.65 -2.71 -0.67
N GLY A 7 -9.11 -2.41 -1.86
CA GLY A 7 -9.24 -3.29 -3.02
C GLY A 7 -8.60 -4.67 -2.80
N VAL A 8 -7.37 -4.69 -2.27
CA VAL A 8 -6.68 -5.90 -1.82
C VAL A 8 -6.03 -5.63 -0.47
N LEU A 9 -6.26 -6.49 0.51
CA LEU A 9 -5.73 -6.32 1.85
C LEU A 9 -5.08 -7.63 2.33
N SER A 10 -3.83 -7.54 2.75
CA SER A 10 -3.09 -8.61 3.43
C SER A 10 -3.18 -8.36 4.94
N HIS A 11 -3.96 -9.15 5.70
CA HIS A 11 -4.35 -8.81 7.09
C HIS A 11 -4.47 -10.00 8.05
N VAL A 12 -3.84 -11.13 7.71
CA VAL A 12 -3.80 -12.30 8.60
C VAL A 12 -2.34 -12.59 8.87
N GLY A 13 -1.95 -12.66 10.15
CA GLY A 13 -0.55 -12.79 10.57
C GLY A 13 0.25 -13.78 9.71
N SER A 14 1.37 -13.30 9.16
CA SER A 14 2.26 -14.03 8.25
C SER A 14 1.65 -14.37 6.88
N SER A 15 0.63 -13.65 6.43
CA SER A 15 0.13 -13.76 5.05
C SER A 15 1.05 -13.04 4.06
N GLU A 16 1.15 -13.59 2.85
CA GLU A 16 1.93 -13.02 1.75
C GLU A 16 1.01 -12.81 0.55
N VAL A 17 0.91 -11.57 0.08
CA VAL A 17 0.06 -11.20 -1.05
C VAL A 17 0.91 -10.60 -2.16
N THR A 18 0.80 -11.19 -3.36
CA THR A 18 1.39 -10.62 -4.58
C THR A 18 0.30 -10.17 -5.53
N ILE A 19 0.39 -8.91 -5.96
CA ILE A 19 -0.46 -8.31 -6.98
C ILE A 19 0.44 -7.95 -8.16
N SER A 20 0.16 -8.51 -9.32
CA SER A 20 0.98 -8.27 -10.52
C SER A 20 0.11 -7.98 -11.74
N ASN A 21 0.58 -7.10 -12.63
CA ASN A 21 -0.05 -6.81 -13.94
C ASN A 21 -1.55 -6.49 -13.83
N SER A 22 -1.94 -5.77 -12.78
CA SER A 22 -3.34 -5.55 -12.42
C SER A 22 -3.72 -4.07 -12.38
N THR A 23 -5.02 -3.81 -12.47
CA THR A 23 -5.59 -2.47 -12.29
C THR A 23 -6.44 -2.42 -11.03
N LEU A 24 -6.07 -1.56 -10.09
CA LEU A 24 -6.81 -1.30 -8.85
C LEU A 24 -7.38 0.12 -8.91
N ARG A 25 -8.70 0.23 -9.12
CA ARG A 25 -9.37 1.52 -9.32
C ARG A 25 -10.72 1.60 -8.63
N ASN A 26 -11.16 2.82 -8.35
CA ASN A 26 -12.46 3.13 -7.74
C ASN A 26 -12.65 2.46 -6.36
N ASN A 27 -11.56 2.26 -5.61
CA ASN A 27 -11.61 1.81 -4.22
C ASN A 27 -11.48 2.99 -3.26
N PHE A 28 -11.70 2.75 -1.97
CA PHE A 28 -11.35 3.74 -0.95
C PHE A 28 -9.83 3.84 -0.82
N ILE A 29 -9.17 2.69 -0.64
CA ILE A 29 -7.72 2.50 -0.74
C ILE A 29 -7.47 1.38 -1.76
N ALA A 30 -6.49 1.54 -2.66
CA ALA A 30 -6.29 0.53 -3.71
C ALA A 30 -5.79 -0.81 -3.15
N THR A 31 -4.78 -0.77 -2.27
CA THR A 31 -4.21 -1.96 -1.62
C THR A 31 -3.55 -1.63 -0.29
N GLY A 32 -3.37 -2.63 0.58
CA GLY A 32 -2.62 -2.43 1.81
C GLY A 32 -2.21 -3.71 2.53
N VAL A 33 -1.44 -3.53 3.59
CA VAL A 33 -0.99 -4.57 4.50
C VAL A 33 -1.35 -4.18 5.94
N ASP A 34 -1.73 -5.16 6.75
CA ASP A 34 -1.90 -5.07 8.20
C ASP A 34 -1.29 -6.32 8.86
N ASP A 35 -1.12 -6.28 10.17
CA ASP A 35 -0.43 -7.32 10.96
C ASP A 35 1.01 -7.63 10.47
N SER A 36 1.57 -8.76 10.87
CA SER A 36 2.88 -9.26 10.41
C SER A 36 2.82 -9.89 9.02
N SER A 37 2.23 -9.18 8.06
CA SER A 37 2.01 -9.67 6.69
C SER A 37 2.92 -8.98 5.67
N SER A 38 3.02 -9.56 4.48
CA SER A 38 3.83 -9.05 3.37
C SER A 38 2.95 -8.72 2.16
N LEU A 39 3.33 -7.65 1.45
CA LEU A 39 2.65 -7.18 0.25
C LEU A 39 3.66 -6.83 -0.85
N THR A 40 3.53 -7.50 -2.00
CA THR A 40 4.24 -7.15 -3.23
C THR A 40 3.25 -6.65 -4.27
N VAL A 41 3.50 -5.47 -4.83
CA VAL A 41 2.70 -4.85 -5.90
C VAL A 41 3.64 -4.52 -7.04
N GLN A 42 3.45 -5.16 -8.20
CA GLN A 42 4.34 -4.97 -9.33
C GLN A 42 3.62 -4.79 -10.67
N PHE A 43 4.12 -3.90 -11.51
CA PHE A 43 3.58 -3.65 -12.86
C PHE A 43 2.07 -3.32 -12.84
N CYS A 44 1.60 -2.63 -11.78
CA CYS A 44 0.20 -2.33 -11.58
C CYS A 44 -0.15 -0.87 -11.87
N LYS A 45 -1.44 -0.61 -12.11
CA LYS A 45 -2.01 0.74 -12.21
C LYS A 45 -3.00 0.96 -11.07
N LEU A 46 -2.68 1.88 -10.17
CA LEU A 46 -3.48 2.23 -8.99
C LEU A 46 -3.99 3.66 -9.21
N TYR A 47 -5.27 3.84 -9.56
CA TYR A 47 -5.80 5.17 -9.89
C TYR A 47 -7.29 5.34 -9.54
N ALA A 48 -7.74 6.59 -9.46
CA ALA A 48 -9.11 6.93 -9.08
C ALA A 48 -9.57 6.26 -7.77
N ASN A 49 -8.68 6.15 -6.78
CA ASN A 49 -9.00 5.68 -5.43
C ASN A 49 -9.21 6.89 -4.52
N GLN A 50 -10.22 6.83 -3.64
CA GLN A 50 -10.72 8.03 -2.94
C GLN A 50 -9.72 8.60 -1.92
N HIS A 51 -8.97 7.73 -1.22
CA HIS A 51 -8.14 8.12 -0.07
C HIS A 51 -6.65 7.81 -0.26
N GLY A 52 -6.31 6.77 -1.01
CA GLY A 52 -4.93 6.40 -1.23
C GLY A 52 -4.74 5.21 -2.16
N ALA A 53 -3.51 5.03 -2.58
CA ALA A 53 -3.08 3.91 -3.40
C ALA A 53 -2.59 2.74 -2.54
N VAL A 54 -1.66 2.99 -1.63
CA VAL A 54 -1.05 1.97 -0.76
C VAL A 54 -1.14 2.41 0.69
N PHE A 55 -1.56 1.50 1.57
CA PHE A 55 -1.68 1.73 3.01
C PHE A 55 -0.99 0.63 3.82
N ILE A 56 -0.32 1.01 4.90
CA ILE A 56 0.24 0.08 5.89
C ILE A 56 -0.43 0.35 7.23
N GLY A 57 -1.16 -0.65 7.72
CA GLY A 57 -1.90 -0.64 8.98
C GLY A 57 -1.01 -0.38 10.19
N GLY A 58 -1.55 0.37 11.16
CA GLY A 58 -0.84 0.70 12.40
C GLY A 58 -0.59 -0.50 13.32
N SER A 59 -1.34 -1.58 13.14
CA SER A 59 -1.19 -2.87 13.84
C SER A 59 -0.08 -3.74 13.26
N ALA A 60 0.44 -3.37 12.07
CA ALA A 60 1.48 -4.13 11.43
C ALA A 60 2.70 -4.27 12.34
N GLN A 61 3.28 -5.46 12.40
CA GLN A 61 4.54 -5.69 13.11
C GLN A 61 5.46 -6.47 12.18
N ARG A 62 6.56 -5.83 11.74
CA ARG A 62 7.51 -6.41 10.79
C ARG A 62 6.88 -6.69 9.42
N ALA A 63 6.06 -5.75 8.94
CA ALA A 63 5.52 -5.85 7.59
C ALA A 63 6.61 -5.58 6.54
N GLU A 64 6.57 -6.38 5.47
CA GLU A 64 7.41 -6.21 4.28
C GLU A 64 6.55 -5.71 3.13
N VAL A 65 6.92 -4.56 2.57
CA VAL A 65 6.19 -3.96 1.46
C VAL A 65 7.12 -3.68 0.30
N GLU A 66 6.75 -4.21 -0.87
CA GLU A 66 7.44 -3.94 -2.12
C GLU A 66 6.44 -3.40 -3.14
N VAL A 67 6.70 -2.19 -3.64
CA VAL A 67 5.91 -1.57 -4.69
C VAL A 67 6.86 -1.20 -5.82
N VAL A 68 6.77 -1.89 -6.95
CA VAL A 68 7.78 -1.81 -8.00
C VAL A 68 7.16 -1.64 -9.39
N ASN A 69 7.72 -0.76 -10.21
CA ASN A 69 7.32 -0.56 -11.61
C ASN A 69 5.80 -0.27 -11.78
N CYS A 70 5.19 0.46 -10.86
CA CYS A 70 3.76 0.78 -10.87
C CYS A 70 3.48 2.21 -11.37
N THR A 71 2.26 2.43 -11.85
CA THR A 71 1.69 3.77 -12.04
C THR A 71 0.70 4.04 -10.91
N ILE A 72 0.95 5.10 -10.14
CA ILE A 72 0.22 5.39 -8.90
C ILE A 72 -0.35 6.81 -8.97
N GLU A 73 -1.67 6.92 -8.82
CA GLU A 73 -2.37 8.18 -8.63
C GLU A 73 -2.96 8.22 -7.22
N GLY A 74 -2.55 9.22 -6.44
CA GLY A 74 -2.95 9.41 -5.04
C GLY A 74 -1.85 9.07 -4.02
N TYR A 75 -2.21 9.10 -2.74
CA TYR A 75 -1.27 8.98 -1.63
C TYR A 75 -0.72 7.56 -1.44
N VAL A 76 0.56 7.48 -1.07
CA VAL A 76 1.21 6.24 -0.60
C VAL A 76 1.55 6.44 0.86
N TRP A 77 0.78 5.82 1.75
CA TRP A 77 0.98 5.94 3.18
C TRP A 77 1.68 4.69 3.72
N LEU A 78 2.96 4.86 4.08
CA LEU A 78 3.81 3.77 4.55
C LEU A 78 3.70 3.51 6.07
N GLY A 79 2.63 3.97 6.72
CA GLY A 79 2.42 3.75 8.15
C GLY A 79 3.55 4.30 9.03
N ARG A 80 3.77 3.68 10.19
CA ARG A 80 4.82 4.06 11.14
C ARG A 80 6.12 3.32 10.82
N LYS A 81 7.25 4.04 10.85
CA LYS A 81 8.56 3.42 10.56
C LYS A 81 8.88 2.21 11.46
N GLN A 82 8.37 2.18 12.70
CA GLN A 82 8.64 1.09 13.63
C GLN A 82 7.93 -0.23 13.27
N THR A 83 6.91 -0.19 12.41
CA THR A 83 6.11 -1.37 12.04
C THR A 83 6.66 -2.09 10.79
N LEU A 84 7.61 -1.47 10.08
CA LEU A 84 8.16 -1.95 8.82
C LEU A 84 9.50 -2.66 9.02
N SER A 85 9.62 -3.89 8.52
CA SER A 85 10.91 -4.58 8.42
C SER A 85 11.60 -4.30 7.09
N LYS A 86 10.82 -4.09 6.02
CA LYS A 86 11.33 -3.82 4.67
C LYS A 86 10.35 -2.94 3.89
N VAL A 87 10.89 -1.92 3.22
CA VAL A 87 10.15 -1.14 2.22
C VAL A 87 11.00 -1.01 0.97
N VAL A 88 10.47 -1.49 -0.17
CA VAL A 88 11.05 -1.27 -1.50
C VAL A 88 10.05 -0.47 -2.31
N PHE A 89 10.47 0.68 -2.83
CA PHE A 89 9.63 1.55 -3.65
C PHE A 89 10.43 2.03 -4.87
N GLU A 90 10.43 1.24 -5.95
CA GLU A 90 11.37 1.41 -7.07
C GLU A 90 10.65 1.42 -8.43
N GLY A 91 11.14 2.23 -9.37
CA GLY A 91 10.60 2.27 -10.74
C GLY A 91 9.15 2.75 -10.86
N ASN A 92 8.58 3.34 -9.80
CA ASN A 92 7.19 3.80 -9.80
C ASN A 92 7.05 5.20 -10.42
N SER A 93 5.99 5.40 -11.20
CA SER A 93 5.55 6.71 -11.66
C SER A 93 4.37 7.17 -10.80
N CYS A 94 4.53 8.28 -10.08
CA CYS A 94 3.52 8.79 -9.18
C CYS A 94 2.99 10.16 -9.65
N SER A 95 1.68 10.34 -9.64
CA SER A 95 1.02 11.61 -9.99
C SER A 95 -0.02 11.99 -8.94
N ASN A 96 -0.14 13.29 -8.64
CA ASN A 96 -0.88 13.87 -7.51
C ASN A 96 -0.37 13.41 -6.13
N GLN A 97 -0.09 14.40 -5.27
CA GLN A 97 0.43 14.33 -3.90
C GLN A 97 0.87 12.94 -3.41
N THR A 98 2.12 12.59 -3.68
CA THR A 98 2.79 11.47 -3.04
C THR A 98 3.59 12.02 -1.87
N GLU A 99 2.91 12.33 -0.77
CA GLU A 99 3.60 12.48 0.50
C GLU A 99 3.96 11.06 0.99
N LEU A 100 5.24 10.69 0.85
CA LEU A 100 5.81 9.55 1.57
C LEU A 100 5.92 9.95 3.05
N THR A 101 4.78 10.08 3.73
CA THR A 101 4.74 10.41 5.15
C THR A 101 4.92 9.13 5.96
N SER A 102 6.12 8.94 6.51
CA SER A 102 6.28 8.11 7.68
C SER A 102 5.93 8.97 8.90
N GLU A 103 4.89 8.63 9.65
CA GLU A 103 4.76 9.19 11.00
C GLU A 103 5.91 8.62 11.83
N ALA A 104 6.96 9.42 12.03
CA ALA A 104 7.90 9.21 13.10
C ALA A 104 7.16 9.62 14.38
N SER A 105 6.79 8.64 15.19
CA SER A 105 6.33 8.87 16.56
C SER A 105 7.36 9.72 17.29
N GLU A 106 6.93 10.85 17.86
CA GLU A 106 7.66 11.55 18.92
C GLU A 106 7.91 10.63 20.13
#